data_AF-A0A3C1SQH2-F1
#
_entry.id   AF-A0A3C1SQH2-F1
#
_cell.length_a   1.000
_cell.length_b   1.000
_cell.length_c   1.000
_cell.angle_alpha   90.00
_cell.angle_beta   90.00
_cell.angle_gamma   90.00
#
_symmetry.space_group_name_H-M   'P 1'
#
loop_
_entity.id
_entity.type
_entity.pdbx_description
1 polymer ?
#
loop_
_entity_poly.entity_id
_entity_poly.type
_entity_poly.pdbx_seq_one_letter_code
_entity_poly.pdbx_strand_id
1 'polypeptide(L)'
;MKTHNSVKLFASAMLGAALCGAGPIHAATLAISCGAVGQELEFCKTGTEAWAKKTGNEVKLISTPNSATERLALYQQLLAAGAGDVDVFQIDVIWPGTLANHFLDLTPYAKDVVKNHFAASIQNNTVDGKLVAMPWFIDAGVLYYRKDLLEKHGAKPPQTWQDLTETAKKIQDAERAAGNNQMWGYVWQGRAYEGLTCNALEWVASYNGGTIVDDKGKITINNPQAVAAVETAAGWIKTIT
;
A
#
# COMPACT_ATOMS: atom_id res chain seq x y z
N MET A 1 -77.29 18.76 -39.60
CA MET A 1 -77.55 20.21 -39.40
C MET A 1 -76.89 20.63 -38.09
N LYS A 2 -76.16 21.76 -38.11
CA LYS A 2 -75.26 22.34 -37.08
C LYS A 2 -73.83 21.78 -37.10
N THR A 3 -72.98 22.22 -38.05
CA THR A 3 -72.19 23.48 -38.16
C THR A 3 -70.82 23.39 -37.49
N HIS A 4 -69.82 23.22 -38.35
CA HIS A 4 -68.42 23.59 -38.16
C HIS A 4 -68.28 25.05 -37.73
N ASN A 5 -67.29 25.36 -36.89
CA ASN A 5 -66.61 26.65 -36.98
C ASN A 5 -65.14 26.52 -36.58
N SER A 6 -64.29 26.82 -37.56
CA SER A 6 -62.84 26.91 -37.54
C SER A 6 -62.44 28.21 -36.84
N VAL A 7 -61.48 28.15 -35.91
CA VAL A 7 -60.81 29.35 -35.39
C VAL A 7 -59.31 29.25 -35.64
N LYS A 8 -58.79 30.37 -36.13
CA LYS A 8 -57.53 30.58 -36.82
C LYS A 8 -56.33 30.51 -35.89
N LEU A 9 -55.23 29.97 -36.43
CA LEU A 9 -53.85 30.13 -35.96
C LEU A 9 -53.54 31.62 -35.74
N PHE A 10 -53.07 31.97 -34.54
CA PHE A 10 -52.19 33.12 -34.33
C PHE A 10 -50.85 32.59 -33.81
N ALA A 11 -49.82 32.77 -34.63
CA ALA A 11 -48.44 32.55 -34.24
C ALA A 11 -48.00 33.69 -33.32
N SER A 12 -47.69 33.38 -32.06
CA SER A 12 -46.92 34.27 -31.19
C SER A 12 -45.50 33.73 -31.10
N ALA A 13 -44.57 34.55 -31.59
CA ALA A 13 -43.13 34.31 -31.55
C ALA A 13 -42.59 34.32 -30.11
N MET A 14 -41.57 33.48 -29.90
CA MET A 14 -40.79 33.30 -28.67
C MET A 14 -40.21 34.61 -28.11
N LEU A 15 -40.17 34.69 -26.78
CA LEU A 15 -38.96 35.08 -26.05
C LEU A 15 -38.88 34.27 -24.74
N GLY A 16 -38.72 32.96 -24.87
CA GLY A 16 -38.37 32.10 -23.74
C GLY A 16 -36.88 32.26 -23.48
N ALA A 17 -36.52 33.07 -22.48
CA ALA A 17 -35.16 33.06 -21.95
C ALA A 17 -34.89 31.65 -21.40
N ALA A 18 -34.13 30.86 -22.16
CA ALA A 18 -33.52 29.64 -21.65
C ALA A 18 -32.49 30.08 -20.60
N LEU A 19 -32.92 30.20 -19.35
CA LEU A 19 -32.00 30.07 -18.23
C LEU A 19 -31.45 28.66 -18.31
N CYS A 20 -30.26 28.51 -18.90
CA CYS A 20 -29.38 27.42 -18.57
C CYS A 20 -29.18 27.48 -17.06
N GLY A 21 -29.94 26.67 -16.32
CA GLY A 21 -29.70 26.41 -14.93
C GLY A 21 -28.32 25.76 -14.83
N ALA A 22 -27.29 26.57 -14.63
CA ALA A 22 -26.10 26.11 -13.95
C ALA A 22 -26.57 25.72 -12.55
N GLY A 23 -26.86 24.43 -12.36
CA GLY A 23 -26.98 23.87 -11.02
C GLY A 23 -25.73 24.26 -10.22
N PRO A 24 -25.84 24.47 -8.90
CA PRO A 24 -24.68 24.84 -8.10
C PRO A 24 -23.55 23.85 -8.37
N ILE A 25 -22.39 24.38 -8.77
CA ILE A 25 -21.14 23.63 -8.84
C ILE A 25 -20.78 23.35 -7.37
N HIS A 26 -21.38 22.31 -6.80
CA HIS A 26 -20.99 21.86 -5.48
C HIS A 26 -19.68 21.09 -5.60
N ALA A 27 -18.70 21.53 -4.82
CA ALA A 27 -17.49 20.77 -4.55
C ALA A 27 -17.87 19.34 -4.15
N ALA A 28 -17.30 18.35 -4.84
CA ALA A 28 -17.45 16.97 -4.39
C ALA A 28 -16.57 16.75 -3.16
N THR A 29 -17.08 16.03 -2.15
CA THR A 29 -16.28 15.56 -1.02
C THR A 29 -15.95 14.09 -1.25
N LEU A 30 -14.67 13.76 -1.40
CA LEU A 30 -14.19 12.38 -1.52
C LEU A 30 -13.68 11.85 -0.18
N ALA A 31 -14.08 10.65 0.20
CA ALA A 31 -13.51 9.93 1.32
C ALA A 31 -12.37 9.02 0.87
N ILE A 32 -11.18 9.21 1.43
CA ILE A 32 -9.98 8.44 1.08
C ILE A 32 -9.46 7.74 2.32
N SER A 33 -9.29 6.42 2.26
CA SER A 33 -8.61 5.70 3.33
C SER A 33 -7.10 5.83 3.17
N CYS A 34 -6.44 6.22 4.25
CA CYS A 34 -4.98 6.34 4.28
C CYS A 34 -4.39 5.59 5.46
N GLY A 35 -3.19 5.06 5.25
CA GLY A 35 -2.39 4.46 6.30
C GLY A 35 -1.98 5.54 7.30
N ALA A 36 -1.95 5.16 8.56
CA ALA A 36 -1.75 6.08 9.69
C ALA A 36 -0.28 6.18 10.13
N VAL A 37 0.68 5.71 9.32
CA VAL A 37 2.08 5.53 9.73
C VAL A 37 3.02 6.50 9.04
N GLY A 38 3.73 7.32 9.82
CA GLY A 38 4.91 8.06 9.37
C GLY A 38 4.68 8.90 8.11
N GLN A 39 5.53 8.70 7.10
CA GLN A 39 5.50 9.47 5.85
C GLN A 39 4.29 9.16 4.96
N GLU A 40 3.70 7.96 5.05
CA GLU A 40 2.51 7.57 4.26
C GLU A 40 1.33 8.50 4.54
N LEU A 41 1.07 8.77 5.83
CA LEU A 41 0.02 9.69 6.26
C LEU A 41 0.29 11.12 5.76
N GLU A 42 1.54 11.58 5.85
CA GLU A 42 1.94 12.92 5.37
C GLU A 42 1.81 13.04 3.85
N PHE A 43 2.21 12.02 3.08
CA PHE A 43 2.03 12.01 1.62
C PHE A 43 0.54 12.01 1.24
N CYS A 44 -0.27 11.22 1.93
CA CYS A 44 -1.72 11.24 1.72
C CYS A 44 -2.30 12.63 2.01
N LYS A 45 -1.99 13.20 3.18
CA LYS A 45 -2.51 14.51 3.58
C LYS A 45 -2.08 15.61 2.62
N THR A 46 -0.79 15.74 2.36
CA THR A 46 -0.27 16.80 1.48
C THR A 46 -0.74 16.65 0.03
N GLY A 47 -0.82 15.42 -0.49
CA GLY A 47 -1.33 15.15 -1.83
C GLY A 47 -2.81 15.47 -1.98
N THR A 48 -3.63 15.09 -1.00
CA THR A 48 -5.08 15.35 -1.00
C THR A 48 -5.40 16.83 -0.80
N GLU A 49 -4.67 17.53 0.06
CA GLU A 49 -4.76 18.99 0.22
C GLU A 49 -4.41 19.74 -1.07
N ALA A 50 -3.33 19.33 -1.75
CA ALA A 50 -2.91 19.93 -3.02
C ALA A 50 -3.96 19.70 -4.12
N TRP A 51 -4.53 18.49 -4.20
CA TRP A 51 -5.59 18.16 -5.15
C TRP A 51 -6.88 18.95 -4.86
N ALA A 52 -7.30 19.02 -3.60
CA ALA A 52 -8.47 19.77 -3.15
C ALA A 52 -8.34 21.25 -3.54
N LYS A 53 -7.20 21.88 -3.22
CA LYS A 53 -6.91 23.27 -3.58
C LYS A 53 -6.92 23.52 -5.08
N LYS A 54 -6.41 22.57 -5.88
CA LYS A 54 -6.33 22.71 -7.34
C LYS A 54 -7.69 22.54 -8.02
N THR A 55 -8.56 21.70 -7.47
CA THR A 55 -9.82 21.31 -8.11
C THR A 55 -11.05 22.02 -7.55
N GLY A 56 -10.93 22.60 -6.36
CA GLY A 56 -12.07 23.16 -5.62
C GLY A 56 -12.95 22.10 -4.94
N ASN A 57 -12.50 20.84 -4.92
CA ASN A 57 -13.16 19.73 -4.22
C ASN A 57 -12.63 19.58 -2.79
N GLU A 58 -13.28 18.73 -2.00
CA GLU A 58 -12.89 18.40 -0.64
C GLU A 58 -12.46 16.94 -0.51
N VAL A 59 -11.60 16.66 0.48
CA VAL A 59 -11.19 15.30 0.82
C VAL A 59 -11.36 15.06 2.32
N LYS A 60 -12.04 13.97 2.67
CA LYS A 60 -12.13 13.43 4.03
C LYS A 60 -11.18 12.25 4.17
N LEU A 61 -10.21 12.35 5.06
CA LEU A 61 -9.31 11.24 5.37
C LEU A 61 -9.97 10.27 6.34
N ILE A 62 -9.98 8.99 5.98
CA ILE A 62 -10.46 7.90 6.80
C ILE A 62 -9.27 7.19 7.41
N SER A 63 -9.19 7.22 8.75
CA SER A 63 -8.15 6.53 9.50
C SER A 63 -8.37 5.02 9.44
N THR A 64 -7.28 4.27 9.27
CA THR A 64 -7.30 2.82 9.16
C THR A 64 -6.33 2.18 10.16
N PRO A 65 -6.51 0.89 10.52
CA PRO A 65 -5.56 0.18 11.38
C PRO A 65 -4.13 0.21 10.82
N ASN A 66 -3.14 0.26 11.71
CA ASN A 66 -1.73 0.20 11.33
C ASN A 66 -1.30 -1.19 10.83
N SER A 67 -1.93 -2.26 11.35
CA SER A 67 -1.69 -3.62 10.89
C SER A 67 -2.34 -3.82 9.52
N ALA A 68 -1.55 -4.23 8.52
CA ALA A 68 -2.06 -4.58 7.20
C ALA A 68 -3.14 -5.67 7.29
N THR A 69 -2.94 -6.66 8.16
CA THR A 69 -3.92 -7.75 8.40
C THR A 69 -5.27 -7.21 8.92
N GLU A 70 -5.25 -6.31 9.89
CA GLU A 70 -6.48 -5.72 10.45
C GLU A 70 -7.14 -4.77 9.44
N ARG A 71 -6.35 -4.04 8.66
CA ARG A 71 -6.83 -3.13 7.62
C ARG A 71 -7.52 -3.90 6.48
N LEU A 72 -6.95 -5.03 6.04
CA LEU A 72 -7.59 -5.89 5.05
C LEU A 72 -8.95 -6.40 5.54
N ALA A 73 -9.03 -6.86 6.79
CA ALA A 73 -10.29 -7.34 7.37
C ALA A 73 -11.36 -6.23 7.41
N LEU A 74 -10.98 -5.01 7.78
CA LEU A 74 -11.87 -3.84 7.74
C LEU A 74 -12.36 -3.58 6.31
N TYR A 75 -11.48 -3.59 5.32
CA TYR A 75 -11.86 -3.33 3.93
C TYR A 75 -12.78 -4.42 3.39
N GLN A 76 -12.49 -5.69 3.66
CA GLN A 76 -13.37 -6.80 3.26
C GLN A 76 -14.78 -6.63 3.84
N GLN A 77 -14.89 -6.22 5.11
CA GLN A 77 -16.18 -5.94 5.73
C GLN A 77 -16.91 -4.78 5.04
N LEU A 78 -16.24 -3.64 4.83
CA LEU A 78 -16.84 -2.46 4.19
C LEU A 78 -17.30 -2.76 2.75
N LEU A 79 -16.44 -3.41 1.97
CA LEU A 79 -16.71 -3.74 0.56
C LEU A 79 -17.78 -4.82 0.41
N ALA A 80 -17.81 -5.83 1.29
CA ALA A 80 -18.86 -6.85 1.30
C ALA A 80 -20.24 -6.27 1.69
N ALA A 81 -20.26 -5.26 2.57
CA ALA A 81 -21.47 -4.54 2.93
C ALA A 81 -21.95 -3.54 1.85
N GLY A 82 -21.14 -3.27 0.82
CA GLY A 82 -21.41 -2.22 -0.17
C GLY A 82 -21.43 -0.83 0.45
N ALA A 83 -20.64 -0.59 1.50
CA ALA A 83 -20.59 0.70 2.17
C ALA A 83 -20.07 1.79 1.22
N GLY A 84 -20.82 2.89 1.10
CA GLY A 84 -20.45 4.05 0.27
C GLY A 84 -19.62 5.10 1.01
N ASP A 85 -19.09 4.78 2.18
CA ASP A 85 -18.41 5.74 3.07
C ASP A 85 -16.94 6.01 2.69
N VAL A 86 -16.39 5.25 1.74
CA VAL A 86 -15.01 5.37 1.24
C VAL A 86 -15.01 5.29 -0.28
N ASP A 87 -14.50 6.32 -0.94
CA ASP A 87 -14.43 6.42 -2.40
C ASP A 87 -13.10 5.89 -2.96
N VAL A 88 -11.99 6.13 -2.25
CA VAL A 88 -10.65 5.70 -2.66
C VAL A 88 -10.01 4.90 -1.54
N PHE A 89 -9.66 3.66 -1.85
CA PHE A 89 -8.99 2.78 -0.92
C PHE A 89 -7.49 2.77 -1.18
N GLN A 90 -6.70 3.14 -0.18
CA GLN A 90 -5.28 2.78 -0.20
C GLN A 90 -5.12 1.31 0.18
N ILE A 91 -4.67 0.50 -0.78
CA ILE A 91 -4.50 -0.94 -0.65
C ILE A 91 -3.03 -1.35 -0.67
N ASP A 92 -2.71 -2.43 0.03
CA ASP A 92 -1.41 -3.10 -0.03
C ASP A 92 -1.17 -3.72 -1.42
N VAL A 93 0.10 -3.86 -1.81
CA VAL A 93 0.52 -4.46 -3.08
C VAL A 93 0.03 -5.89 -3.25
N ILE A 94 -0.18 -6.65 -2.17
CA ILE A 94 -0.68 -8.03 -2.23
C ILE A 94 -2.22 -8.16 -2.31
N TRP A 95 -2.97 -7.05 -2.14
CA TRP A 95 -4.43 -7.09 -2.11
C TRP A 95 -5.18 -7.02 -3.44
N PRO A 96 -4.61 -6.57 -4.60
CA PRO A 96 -5.34 -6.51 -5.86
C PRO A 96 -6.06 -7.82 -6.19
N GLY A 97 -5.38 -8.97 -6.10
CA GLY A 97 -5.98 -10.27 -6.41
C GLY A 97 -7.15 -10.65 -5.50
N THR A 98 -7.17 -10.17 -4.26
CA THR A 98 -8.24 -10.47 -3.28
C THR A 98 -9.42 -9.52 -3.44
N LEU A 99 -9.15 -8.24 -3.71
CA LEU A 99 -10.15 -7.17 -3.68
C LEU A 99 -10.67 -6.76 -5.06
N ALA A 100 -10.09 -7.29 -6.15
CA ALA A 100 -10.37 -6.87 -7.53
C ALA A 100 -11.86 -6.78 -7.89
N ASN A 101 -12.68 -7.71 -7.40
CA ASN A 101 -14.12 -7.75 -7.69
C ASN A 101 -14.91 -6.57 -7.13
N HIS A 102 -14.32 -5.80 -6.21
CA HIS A 102 -14.96 -4.64 -5.59
C HIS A 102 -14.51 -3.30 -6.17
N PHE A 103 -13.50 -3.29 -7.04
CA PHE A 103 -12.91 -2.05 -7.55
C PHE A 103 -13.28 -1.78 -9.01
N LEU A 104 -13.31 -0.48 -9.33
CA LEU A 104 -13.51 0.02 -10.69
C LEU A 104 -12.33 -0.39 -11.57
N ASP A 105 -12.61 -0.83 -12.81
CA ASP A 105 -11.57 -0.99 -13.83
C ASP A 105 -11.06 0.39 -14.27
N LEU A 106 -9.81 0.69 -13.90
CA LEU A 106 -9.14 1.95 -14.19
C LEU A 106 -8.55 2.00 -15.60
N THR A 107 -8.53 0.89 -16.34
CA THR A 107 -7.95 0.81 -17.69
C THR A 107 -8.44 1.92 -18.64
N PRO A 108 -9.75 2.24 -18.71
CA PRO A 108 -10.26 3.30 -19.58
C PRO A 108 -9.82 4.71 -19.15
N TYR A 109 -9.46 4.89 -17.88
CA TYR A 109 -9.17 6.18 -17.26
C TYR A 109 -7.67 6.47 -17.15
N ALA A 110 -6.85 5.43 -17.03
CA ALA A 110 -5.42 5.56 -16.76
C ALA A 110 -4.62 6.09 -17.97
N LYS A 111 -5.12 5.91 -19.21
CA LYS A 111 -4.51 6.43 -20.46
C LYS A 111 -2.98 6.24 -20.48
N ASP A 112 -2.21 7.29 -20.77
CA ASP A 112 -0.75 7.25 -20.82
C ASP A 112 -0.08 7.32 -19.44
N VAL A 113 -0.84 7.53 -18.35
CA VAL A 113 -0.26 7.66 -16.99
C VAL A 113 0.42 6.36 -16.57
N VAL A 114 -0.08 5.20 -17.02
CA VAL A 114 0.53 3.88 -16.73
C VAL A 114 2.00 3.80 -17.15
N LYS A 115 2.40 4.54 -18.21
CA LYS A 115 3.78 4.56 -18.72
C LYS A 115 4.76 5.28 -17.79
N ASN A 116 4.24 6.07 -16.84
CA ASN A 116 5.04 6.76 -15.84
C ASN A 116 5.34 5.89 -14.61
N HIS A 117 4.86 4.65 -14.59
CA HIS A 117 5.06 3.71 -13.49
C HIS A 117 5.88 2.49 -13.94
N PHE A 118 6.46 1.78 -12.97
CA PHE A 118 7.13 0.52 -13.25
C PHE A 118 6.14 -0.51 -13.81
N ALA A 119 6.53 -1.17 -14.90
CA ALA A 119 5.69 -2.17 -15.56
C ALA A 119 5.25 -3.29 -14.61
N ALA A 120 6.14 -3.72 -13.71
CA ALA A 120 5.83 -4.74 -12.70
C ALA A 120 4.71 -4.31 -11.75
N SER A 121 4.66 -3.02 -11.35
CA SER A 121 3.61 -2.50 -10.47
C SER A 121 2.26 -2.42 -11.19
N ILE A 122 2.26 -2.02 -12.47
CA ILE A 122 1.04 -2.03 -13.28
C ILE A 122 0.54 -3.47 -13.47
N GLN A 123 1.45 -4.42 -13.75
CA GLN A 123 1.12 -5.83 -13.88
C GLN A 123 0.53 -6.39 -12.59
N ASN A 124 1.14 -6.12 -11.43
CA ASN A 124 0.65 -6.57 -10.13
C ASN A 124 -0.78 -6.07 -9.84
N ASN A 125 -1.06 -4.81 -10.21
CA ASN A 125 -2.37 -4.21 -10.00
C ASN A 125 -3.38 -4.56 -11.11
N THR A 126 -2.99 -5.38 -12.09
CA THR A 126 -3.88 -5.86 -13.16
C THR A 126 -4.32 -7.29 -12.86
N VAL A 127 -5.60 -7.46 -12.55
CA VAL A 127 -6.19 -8.76 -12.19
C VAL A 127 -7.28 -9.10 -13.20
N ASP A 128 -7.21 -10.31 -13.78
CA ASP A 128 -8.14 -10.77 -14.82
C ASP A 128 -8.34 -9.75 -15.96
N GLY A 129 -7.25 -9.08 -16.35
CA GLY A 129 -7.22 -8.08 -17.41
C GLY A 129 -7.75 -6.69 -17.02
N LYS A 130 -8.12 -6.46 -15.76
CA LYS A 130 -8.59 -5.17 -15.24
C LYS A 130 -7.54 -4.51 -14.37
N LEU A 131 -7.22 -3.25 -14.64
CA LEU A 131 -6.36 -2.46 -13.76
C LEU A 131 -7.18 -1.97 -12.58
N VAL A 132 -7.03 -2.59 -11.40
CA VAL A 132 -7.89 -2.30 -10.23
C VAL A 132 -7.31 -1.27 -9.27
N ALA A 133 -6.05 -0.87 -9.44
CA ALA A 133 -5.40 0.15 -8.64
C ALA A 133 -4.25 0.84 -9.39
N MET A 134 -4.02 2.13 -9.11
CA MET A 134 -2.83 2.84 -9.58
C MET A 134 -1.68 2.74 -8.55
N PRO A 135 -0.43 2.54 -8.99
CA PRO A 135 0.71 2.57 -8.08
C PRO A 135 0.87 3.95 -7.44
N TRP A 136 1.05 3.99 -6.11
CA TRP A 136 1.27 5.24 -5.37
C TRP A 136 2.74 5.40 -4.98
N PHE A 137 3.26 4.45 -4.21
CA PHE A 137 4.66 4.36 -3.83
C PHE A 137 5.08 2.88 -3.76
N ILE A 138 6.38 2.64 -3.67
CA ILE A 138 6.97 1.31 -3.56
C ILE A 138 7.97 1.34 -2.42
N ASP A 139 7.97 0.28 -1.62
CA ASP A 139 8.96 0.03 -0.59
C ASP A 139 9.64 -1.32 -0.82
N ALA A 140 10.81 -1.48 -0.22
CA ALA A 140 11.56 -2.74 -0.21
C ALA A 140 12.26 -2.91 1.15
N GLY A 141 12.45 -4.16 1.57
CA GLY A 141 13.29 -4.48 2.72
C GLY A 141 14.72 -4.00 2.52
N VAL A 142 15.24 -3.25 3.49
CA VAL A 142 16.61 -2.74 3.49
C VAL A 142 17.24 -2.89 4.87
N LEU A 143 18.55 -3.08 4.90
CA LEU A 143 19.31 -3.12 6.14
C LEU A 143 19.75 -1.70 6.54
N TYR A 144 19.16 -1.18 7.61
CA TYR A 144 19.69 -0.01 8.31
C TYR A 144 20.79 -0.43 9.28
N TYR A 145 21.87 0.35 9.33
CA TYR A 145 22.99 0.08 10.23
C TYR A 145 23.59 1.37 10.80
N ARG A 146 24.15 1.28 12.00
CA ARG A 146 24.83 2.39 12.70
C ARG A 146 26.28 2.51 12.22
N LYS A 147 26.49 3.35 11.20
CA LYS A 147 27.81 3.64 10.61
C LYS A 147 28.86 3.98 11.66
N ASP A 148 28.51 4.84 12.60
CA ASP A 148 29.37 5.28 13.69
C ASP A 148 29.81 4.14 14.63
N LEU A 149 28.94 3.17 14.89
CA LEU A 149 29.29 2.00 15.69
C LEU A 149 30.12 0.99 14.90
N LEU A 150 29.86 0.82 13.61
CA LEU A 150 30.74 0.02 12.76
C LEU A 150 32.16 0.60 12.76
N GLU A 151 32.30 1.91 12.54
CA GLU A 151 33.58 2.61 12.55
C GLU A 151 34.29 2.52 13.91
N LYS A 152 33.57 2.80 15.02
CA LYS A 152 34.10 2.69 16.40
C LYS A 152 34.69 1.31 16.70
N HIS A 153 34.09 0.25 16.16
CA HIS A 153 34.50 -1.14 16.42
C HIS A 153 35.32 -1.77 15.29
N GLY A 154 35.74 -0.98 14.30
CA GLY A 154 36.52 -1.44 13.15
C GLY A 154 35.80 -2.51 12.31
N ALA A 155 34.48 -2.45 12.24
CA ALA A 155 33.63 -3.37 11.48
C ALA A 155 33.21 -2.74 10.14
N LYS A 156 32.85 -3.61 9.18
CA LYS A 156 32.29 -3.20 7.87
C LYS A 156 30.79 -3.51 7.85
N PRO A 157 30.01 -2.87 6.96
CA PRO A 157 28.63 -3.26 6.74
C PRO A 157 28.56 -4.76 6.36
N PRO A 158 27.72 -5.56 7.04
CA PRO A 158 27.67 -7.01 6.82
C PRO A 158 27.19 -7.33 5.40
N GLN A 159 27.77 -8.34 4.78
CA GLN A 159 27.39 -8.79 3.43
C GLN A 159 26.59 -10.10 3.47
N THR A 160 26.65 -10.82 4.59
CA THR A 160 25.91 -12.05 4.84
C THR A 160 25.16 -12.00 6.18
N TRP A 161 24.20 -12.89 6.37
CA TRP A 161 23.51 -13.04 7.67
C TRP A 161 24.45 -13.48 8.79
N GLN A 162 25.48 -14.27 8.45
CA GLN A 162 26.53 -14.62 9.40
C GLN A 162 27.34 -13.38 9.82
N ASP A 163 27.78 -12.57 8.86
CA ASP A 163 28.48 -11.30 9.16
C ASP A 163 27.62 -10.39 10.03
N LEU A 164 26.32 -10.29 9.73
CA LEU A 164 25.38 -9.50 10.50
C LEU A 164 25.32 -10.03 11.93
N THR A 165 25.16 -11.34 12.12
CA THR A 165 25.05 -11.97 13.44
C THR A 165 26.30 -11.72 14.28
N GLU A 166 27.48 -11.94 13.71
CA GLU A 166 28.76 -11.78 14.39
C GLU A 166 29.06 -10.32 14.71
N THR A 167 28.83 -9.43 13.74
CA THR A 167 29.05 -7.98 13.90
C THR A 167 28.10 -7.38 14.93
N ALA A 168 26.81 -7.73 14.85
CA ALA A 168 25.78 -7.29 15.79
C ALA A 168 26.12 -7.74 17.21
N LYS A 169 26.52 -9.02 17.39
CA LYS A 169 26.94 -9.54 18.69
C LYS A 169 28.17 -8.84 19.25
N LYS A 170 29.23 -8.69 18.44
CA LYS A 170 30.46 -7.99 18.84
C LYS A 170 30.18 -6.58 19.34
N ILE A 171 29.40 -5.81 18.57
CA ILE A 171 29.09 -4.42 18.91
C ILE A 171 28.17 -4.36 20.13
N GLN A 172 27.13 -5.20 20.19
CA GLN A 172 26.24 -5.27 21.33
C GLN A 172 27.01 -5.54 22.64
N ASP A 173 27.87 -6.56 22.65
CA ASP A 173 28.62 -6.96 23.83
C ASP A 173 29.60 -5.85 24.27
N ALA A 174 30.28 -5.21 23.31
CA ALA A 174 31.20 -4.11 23.58
C ALA A 174 30.49 -2.85 24.12
N GLU A 175 29.34 -2.47 23.56
CA GLU A 175 28.56 -1.33 24.03
C GLU A 175 27.94 -1.59 25.41
N ARG A 176 27.49 -2.82 25.68
CA ARG A 176 27.02 -3.23 27.02
C ARG A 176 28.15 -3.18 28.05
N ALA A 177 29.34 -3.68 27.71
CA ALA A 177 30.52 -3.58 28.57
C ALA A 177 30.93 -2.12 28.85
N ALA A 178 30.65 -1.21 27.91
CA ALA A 178 30.85 0.24 28.08
C ALA A 178 29.70 0.96 28.83
N GLY A 179 28.72 0.21 29.34
CA GLY A 179 27.63 0.73 30.18
C GLY A 179 26.28 0.90 29.48
N ASN A 180 26.19 0.67 28.17
CA ASN A 180 24.91 0.73 27.43
C ASN A 180 24.17 -0.61 27.51
N ASN A 181 23.64 -0.94 28.69
CA ASN A 181 22.97 -2.22 28.95
C ASN A 181 21.69 -2.47 28.12
N GLN A 182 21.14 -1.43 27.48
CA GLN A 182 19.93 -1.51 26.66
C GLN A 182 20.21 -1.75 25.17
N MET A 183 21.49 -1.85 24.79
CA MET A 183 21.87 -2.04 23.39
C MET A 183 21.40 -3.41 22.88
N TRP A 184 20.81 -3.44 21.68
CA TRP A 184 20.51 -4.64 20.92
C TRP A 184 21.22 -4.59 19.57
N GLY A 185 21.73 -5.74 19.13
CA GLY A 185 22.51 -5.85 17.91
C GLY A 185 21.66 -5.76 16.64
N TYR A 186 20.43 -6.30 16.67
CA TYR A 186 19.53 -6.30 15.53
C TYR A 186 18.06 -6.27 15.98
N VAL A 187 17.22 -5.52 15.26
CA VAL A 187 15.77 -5.44 15.50
C VAL A 187 15.03 -5.50 14.17
N TRP A 188 13.86 -6.14 14.17
CA TRP A 188 13.05 -6.42 12.99
C TRP A 188 11.59 -6.71 13.41
N GLN A 189 10.68 -6.88 12.45
CA GLN A 189 9.24 -7.02 12.74
C GLN A 189 8.85 -8.47 13.06
N GLY A 190 9.03 -8.87 14.33
CA GLY A 190 8.78 -10.24 14.80
C GLY A 190 7.37 -10.57 15.32
N ARG A 191 6.40 -9.67 15.17
CA ARG A 191 5.00 -9.96 15.58
C ARG A 191 4.32 -10.90 14.60
N ALA A 192 3.33 -11.67 15.05
CA ALA A 192 2.53 -12.54 14.17
C ALA A 192 1.53 -11.71 13.34
N TYR A 193 2.01 -11.08 12.27
CA TYR A 193 1.26 -10.29 11.30
C TYR A 193 1.98 -10.31 9.94
N GLU A 194 1.44 -9.62 8.94
CA GLU A 194 2.00 -9.65 7.57
C GLU A 194 3.47 -9.22 7.46
N GLY A 195 3.95 -8.26 8.26
CA GLY A 195 5.35 -7.87 8.20
C GLY A 195 6.33 -8.97 8.62
N LEU A 196 5.90 -10.00 9.36
CA LEU A 196 6.71 -11.18 9.61
C LEU A 196 6.82 -12.07 8.37
N THR A 197 5.76 -12.15 7.56
CA THR A 197 5.80 -12.82 6.24
C THR A 197 6.85 -12.17 5.35
N CYS A 198 6.90 -10.83 5.31
CA CYS A 198 7.91 -10.09 4.54
C CYS A 198 9.34 -10.44 4.98
N ASN A 199 9.64 -10.36 6.28
CA ASN A 199 10.95 -10.73 6.82
C ASN A 199 11.31 -12.19 6.49
N ALA A 200 10.36 -13.11 6.68
CA ALA A 200 10.59 -14.53 6.40
C ALA A 200 10.87 -14.79 4.91
N LEU A 201 10.15 -14.10 4.01
CA LEU A 201 10.38 -14.19 2.58
C LEU A 201 11.78 -13.67 2.21
N GLU A 202 12.22 -12.56 2.79
CA GLU A 202 13.57 -12.01 2.58
C GLU A 202 14.66 -12.99 3.02
N TRP A 203 14.52 -13.59 4.21
CA TRP A 203 15.46 -14.61 4.70
C TRP A 203 15.46 -15.82 3.77
N VAL A 204 14.31 -16.42 3.50
CA VAL A 204 14.21 -17.63 2.66
C VAL A 204 14.76 -17.39 1.26
N ALA A 205 14.41 -16.27 0.63
CA ALA A 205 14.91 -15.92 -0.70
C ALA A 205 16.43 -15.76 -0.72
N SER A 206 17.02 -15.13 0.31
CA SER A 206 18.48 -14.95 0.40
C SER A 206 19.28 -16.24 0.60
N TYR A 207 18.62 -17.32 1.06
CA TYR A 207 19.20 -18.67 1.14
C TYR A 207 18.88 -19.52 -0.10
N ASN A 208 18.25 -18.94 -1.12
CA ASN A 208 17.72 -19.66 -2.28
C ASN A 208 16.70 -20.75 -1.89
N GLY A 209 15.93 -20.54 -0.82
CA GLY A 209 14.90 -21.46 -0.31
C GLY A 209 13.56 -21.40 -1.04
N GLY A 210 13.51 -20.74 -2.21
CA GLY A 210 12.29 -20.58 -3.03
C GLY A 210 11.47 -19.34 -2.65
N THR A 211 10.21 -19.32 -3.10
CA THR A 211 9.29 -18.16 -3.01
C THR A 211 8.05 -18.45 -2.16
N ILE A 212 8.11 -19.48 -1.32
CA ILE A 212 6.98 -20.09 -0.60
C ILE A 212 6.01 -20.82 -1.54
N VAL A 213 5.47 -20.11 -2.52
CA VAL A 213 4.66 -20.61 -3.63
C VAL A 213 5.24 -20.04 -4.93
N ASP A 214 5.44 -20.88 -5.94
CA ASP A 214 5.95 -20.42 -7.25
C ASP A 214 4.84 -19.88 -8.16
N ASP A 215 5.23 -19.39 -9.35
CA ASP A 215 4.35 -18.83 -10.37
C ASP A 215 3.32 -19.83 -10.93
N LYS A 216 3.51 -21.13 -10.69
CA LYS A 216 2.61 -22.22 -11.08
C LYS A 216 1.74 -22.70 -9.92
N GLY A 217 1.81 -22.04 -8.76
CA GLY A 217 1.06 -22.40 -7.57
C GLY A 217 1.64 -23.59 -6.80
N LYS A 218 2.86 -24.04 -7.13
CA LYS A 218 3.51 -25.13 -6.39
C LYS A 218 4.08 -24.59 -5.09
N ILE A 219 3.82 -25.28 -3.98
CA ILE A 219 4.42 -24.98 -2.68
C ILE A 219 5.90 -25.38 -2.69
N THR A 220 6.79 -24.42 -2.46
CA THR A 220 8.25 -24.61 -2.52
C THR A 220 8.94 -24.56 -1.15
N ILE A 221 8.25 -24.13 -0.10
CA ILE A 221 8.87 -23.74 1.18
C ILE A 221 9.53 -24.88 1.97
N ASN A 222 9.10 -26.13 1.75
CA ASN A 222 9.62 -27.26 2.50
C ASN A 222 10.93 -27.79 1.87
N ASN A 223 12.06 -27.16 2.20
CA ASN A 223 13.39 -27.55 1.74
C ASN A 223 14.49 -27.17 2.75
N PRO A 224 15.68 -27.78 2.68
CA PRO A 224 16.78 -27.53 3.63
C PRO A 224 17.25 -26.08 3.70
N GLN A 225 17.21 -25.34 2.59
CA GLN A 225 17.64 -23.94 2.53
C GLN A 225 16.68 -23.02 3.28
N ALA A 226 15.37 -23.23 3.12
CA ALA A 226 14.35 -22.52 3.87
C ALA A 226 14.42 -22.84 5.37
N VAL A 227 14.69 -24.10 5.73
CA VAL A 227 14.95 -24.48 7.13
C VAL A 227 16.15 -23.70 7.69
N ALA A 228 17.28 -23.68 6.97
CA ALA A 228 18.47 -22.96 7.41
C ALA A 228 18.23 -21.44 7.58
N ALA A 229 17.44 -20.83 6.71
CA ALA A 229 17.08 -19.42 6.82
C ALA A 229 16.28 -19.13 8.10
N VAL A 230 15.25 -19.92 8.37
CA VAL A 230 14.38 -19.76 9.55
C VAL A 230 15.14 -20.11 10.84
N GLU A 231 15.99 -21.14 10.83
CA GLU A 231 16.87 -21.48 11.96
C GLU A 231 17.85 -20.36 12.29
N THR A 232 18.43 -19.72 11.27
CA THR A 232 19.31 -18.55 11.45
C THR A 232 18.55 -17.43 12.15
N ALA A 233 17.34 -17.09 11.66
CA ALA A 233 16.53 -16.04 12.25
C ALA A 233 16.08 -16.37 13.69
N ALA A 234 15.72 -17.62 13.95
CA ALA A 234 15.39 -18.11 15.29
C ALA A 234 16.58 -18.00 16.25
N GLY A 235 17.81 -18.20 15.76
CA GLY A 235 19.04 -18.08 16.53
C GLY A 235 19.34 -16.66 17.03
N TRP A 236 18.74 -15.62 16.44
CA TRP A 236 18.92 -14.22 16.88
C TRP A 236 18.14 -13.89 18.15
N ILE A 237 17.05 -14.61 18.41
CA ILE A 237 16.17 -14.37 19.55
C ILE A 237 16.92 -14.65 20.85
N LYS A 238 16.93 -13.66 21.76
CA LYS A 238 17.67 -13.68 23.05
C LYS A 238 19.20 -13.71 22.90
N THR A 239 19.74 -13.51 21.69
CA THR A 239 21.18 -13.38 21.47
C THR A 239 21.52 -11.96 21.05
N ILE A 240 21.01 -11.50 19.91
CA ILE A 240 21.22 -10.16 19.35
C ILE A 240 19.94 -9.34 19.22
N THR A 241 18.78 -9.94 19.53
CA THR A 241 17.44 -9.33 19.54
C THR A 241 16.69 -9.63 20.83
#